data_AF-A0AA43RLA8-F1
#
_entry.id   AF-A0AA43RLA8-F1
#
_cell.length_a   1.000
_cell.length_b   1.000
_cell.length_c   1.000
_cell.angle_alpha   90.00
_cell.angle_beta   90.00
_cell.angle_gamma   90.00
#
_symmetry.space_group_name_H-M   'P 1'
#
loop_
_entity.id
_entity.type
_entity.pdbx_description
1 polymer ?
#
loop_
_entity_poly.entity_id
_entity_poly.type
_entity_poly.pdbx_seq_one_letter_code
_entity_poly.pdbx_strand_id
1 'polypeptide(L)' 'MSEKSIKTVETPTEGSFTKEQFLASAKYSYKDKDVLSALLEPGELYTASEAQQVIDDFMNKEVK' A
#
# COMPACT_ATOMS: atom_id res chain seq x y z
N MET A 1 -28.62 -11.27 -8.33
CA MET A 1 -28.24 -9.87 -8.06
C MET A 1 -26.92 -9.93 -7.33
N SER A 2 -25.86 -9.55 -8.04
CA SER A 2 -24.48 -9.72 -7.62
C SER A 2 -24.17 -8.77 -6.48
N GLU A 3 -23.94 -9.30 -5.28
CA GLU A 3 -23.40 -8.54 -4.16
C GLU A 3 -21.92 -8.28 -4.44
N LYS A 4 -21.64 -7.19 -5.17
CA LYS A 4 -20.31 -6.60 -5.25
C LYS A 4 -20.41 -5.15 -4.80
N SER A 5 -19.44 -4.78 -3.96
CA SER A 5 -19.25 -3.47 -3.32
C SER A 5 -19.98 -3.43 -1.98
N ILE A 6 -19.31 -3.37 -0.84
CA ILE A 6 -18.08 -2.68 -0.50
C ILE A 6 -17.60 -3.38 0.77
N LYS A 7 -16.43 -4.04 0.72
CA LYS A 7 -15.78 -4.53 1.95
C LYS A 7 -15.34 -3.28 2.69
N THR A 8 -16.14 -2.87 3.66
CA THR A 8 -15.82 -1.88 4.68
C THR A 8 -14.37 -2.11 5.09
N VAL A 9 -13.51 -1.17 4.72
CA VAL A 9 -12.12 -1.12 5.16
C VAL A 9 -12.21 -0.75 6.63
N GLU A 10 -12.37 -1.78 7.45
CA GLU A 10 -12.20 -1.73 8.89
C GLU A 10 -10.82 -1.13 9.10
N THR A 11 -10.77 0.10 9.60
CA THR A 11 -9.56 0.75 10.11
C THR A 11 -8.88 -0.24 11.04
N PRO A 12 -7.73 -0.83 10.66
CA PRO A 12 -6.88 -1.55 11.58
C PRO A 12 -6.21 -0.47 12.41
N THR A 13 -6.87 -0.14 13.51
CA THR A 13 -6.29 0.56 14.64
C THR A 13 -5.31 -0.42 15.26
N GLU A 14 -4.15 -0.64 14.62
CA GLU A 14 -2.86 -1.06 15.18
C GLU A 14 -1.88 -1.40 14.06
N GLY A 15 -1.28 -0.34 13.51
CA GLY A 15 0.09 -0.36 13.01
C GLY A 15 0.30 -0.82 11.58
N SER A 16 -0.16 -2.00 11.18
CA SER A 16 0.39 -2.68 9.99
C SER A 16 -0.66 -3.23 9.03
N PHE A 17 -0.37 -3.13 7.74
CA PHE A 17 -1.26 -3.45 6.63
C PHE A 17 -0.52 -4.28 5.59
N THR A 18 -1.22 -5.17 4.89
CA THR A 18 -0.60 -5.92 3.78
C THR A 18 -0.43 -5.02 2.55
N LYS A 19 0.48 -5.41 1.65
CA LYS A 19 0.63 -4.71 0.36
C LYS A 19 -0.69 -4.62 -0.40
N GLU A 20 -1.51 -5.66 -0.37
CA GLU A 20 -2.84 -5.66 -1.01
C GLU A 20 -3.77 -4.58 -0.46
N GLN A 21 -3.72 -4.28 0.84
CA GLN A 21 -4.49 -3.20 1.45
C GLN A 21 -3.99 -1.82 0.99
N PHE A 22 -2.68 -1.65 0.85
CA PHE A 22 -2.11 -0.43 0.26
C PHE A 22 -2.50 -0.26 -1.22
N LEU A 23 -2.47 -1.36 -2.00
CA LEU A 23 -2.86 -1.37 -3.41
C LEU A 23 -4.37 -1.11 -3.59
N ALA A 24 -5.20 -1.59 -2.67
CA ALA A 24 -6.63 -1.33 -2.66
C ALA A 24 -6.98 0.09 -2.18
N SER A 25 -6.09 0.75 -1.44
CA SER A 25 -6.34 2.09 -0.88
C SER A 25 -6.37 3.17 -1.97
N ALA A 26 -7.29 4.12 -1.81
CA ALA A 26 -7.36 5.31 -2.67
C ALA A 26 -6.33 6.39 -2.31
N LYS A 27 -5.62 6.22 -1.18
CA LYS A 27 -4.60 7.16 -0.70
C LYS A 27 -3.35 7.21 -1.58
N TYR A 28 -3.08 6.15 -2.33
CA TYR A 28 -1.86 5.98 -3.14
C TYR A 28 -2.18 6.07 -4.64
N SER A 29 -1.27 6.68 -5.41
CA SER A 29 -1.39 6.77 -6.86
C SER A 29 -1.03 5.44 -7.53
N TYR A 30 -1.34 5.28 -8.83
CA TYR A 30 -0.96 4.07 -9.58
C TYR A 30 0.54 3.78 -9.52
N LYS A 31 1.38 4.83 -9.58
CA LYS A 31 2.84 4.69 -9.44
C LYS A 31 3.24 4.21 -8.05
N ASP A 32 2.72 4.85 -7.01
CA ASP A 32 2.98 4.45 -5.62
C ASP A 32 2.57 3.00 -5.38
N LYS A 33 1.43 2.58 -5.93
CA LYS A 33 0.95 1.20 -5.87
C LYS A 33 1.90 0.26 -6.61
N ASP A 34 2.37 0.62 -7.79
CA ASP A 34 3.35 -0.17 -8.53
C ASP A 34 4.63 -0.39 -7.70
N VAL A 35 5.16 0.70 -7.13
CA VAL A 35 6.33 0.70 -6.24
C VAL A 35 6.08 -0.19 -5.01
N LEU A 36 4.97 0.01 -4.31
CA LEU A 36 4.63 -0.82 -3.14
C LEU A 36 4.42 -2.29 -3.54
N SER A 37 3.85 -2.58 -4.70
CA SER A 37 3.66 -3.96 -5.16
C SER A 37 4.96 -4.68 -5.46
N ALA A 38 5.95 -3.94 -5.96
CA ALA A 38 7.27 -4.41 -6.36
C ALA A 38 8.26 -4.48 -5.19
N LEU A 39 8.14 -3.58 -4.22
CA LEU A 39 9.05 -3.48 -3.08
C LEU A 39 8.53 -4.17 -1.81
N LEU A 40 7.21 -4.28 -1.62
CA LEU A 40 6.64 -4.99 -0.48
C LEU A 40 6.43 -6.48 -0.82
N GLU A 41 6.75 -7.34 0.15
CA GLU A 41 6.57 -8.78 0.02
C GLU A 41 5.10 -9.19 0.29
N PRO A 42 4.59 -10.19 -0.43
CA PRO A 42 3.28 -10.76 -0.16
C PRO A 42 3.31 -11.56 1.16
N GLY A 43 2.35 -11.29 2.05
CA GLY A 43 2.25 -11.95 3.35
C GLY A 43 2.99 -11.24 4.49
N GLU A 44 3.78 -10.21 4.18
CA GLU A 44 4.30 -9.28 5.18
C GLU A 44 3.31 -8.13 5.45
N LEU A 45 3.43 -7.57 6.65
CA LEU A 45 2.63 -6.45 7.12
C LEU A 45 3.54 -5.24 7.29
N TYR A 46 3.18 -4.14 6.64
CA TYR A 46 3.92 -2.89 6.67
C TYR A 46 3.05 -1.78 7.22
N THR A 47 3.65 -0.86 7.96
CA THR A 47 2.96 0.33 8.42
C THR A 47 2.78 1.35 7.30
N ALA A 48 1.83 2.28 7.46
CA ALA A 48 1.67 3.37 6.50
C ALA A 48 2.94 4.23 6.37
N SER A 49 3.70 4.36 7.46
CA SER A 49 5.00 5.04 7.48
C SER A 49 6.07 4.29 6.68
N GLU A 50 6.17 2.97 6.85
CA GLU A 50 7.09 2.14 6.06
C GLU A 50 6.76 2.18 4.57
N ALA A 51 5.47 2.04 4.21
CA ALA A 51 5.03 2.17 2.83
C ALA A 51 5.43 3.55 2.24
N GLN A 52 5.25 4.63 3.01
CA GLN A 52 5.65 5.96 2.58
C GLN A 52 7.17 6.09 2.39
N GLN A 53 7.96 5.51 3.29
CA GLN A 53 9.42 5.53 3.22
C GLN A 53 9.93 4.72 2.02
N VAL A 54 9.31 3.58 1.72
CA VAL A 54 9.62 2.76 0.55
C VAL A 54 9.38 3.53 -0.76
N ILE A 55 8.27 4.26 -0.84
CA ILE A 55 7.98 5.13 -1.99
C ILE A 55 9.01 6.25 -2.09
N ASP A 56 9.32 6.91 -0.97
CA ASP A 56 10.27 8.03 -0.95
C ASP A 56 11.70 7.60 -1.31
N ASP A 57 12.16 6.44 -0.81
CA ASP A 57 13.46 5.86 -1.18
C ASP A 57 13.51 5.55 -2.69
N PHE A 58 12.46 4.95 -3.23
CA PHE A 58 12.35 4.67 -4.66
C PHE A 58 12.41 5.95 -5.49
N MET A 59 11.62 6.96 -5.13
CA MET A 59 11.57 8.24 -5.85
C MET A 59 12.91 8.96 -5.79
N ASN A 60 13.56 9.01 -4.61
CA ASN A 60 14.89 9.61 -4.46
C ASN A 60 15.98 8.88 -5.26
N LYS A 61 15.85 7.57 -5.45
CA LYS A 61 16.79 6.76 -6.23
C LYS A 61 16.76 7.07 -7.73
N GLU A 62 15.62 7.54 -8.25
CA GLU A 62 15.51 8.03 -9.63
C GLU A 62 16.10 9.45 -9.83
N VAL A 63 16.45 10.17 -8.76
CA VAL A 63 16.97 11.57 -8.83
C VAL A 63 18.51 11.63 -8.90
N LYS A 64 19.15 10.78 -9.70
CA LYS A 64 20.61 10.86 -9.96
C LYS A 64 20.96 10.90 -11.43
#